data_AF-A0A816AAS1-F1
#
_entry.id   AF-A0A816AAS1-F1
#
_cell.length_a   1.000
_cell.length_b   1.000
_cell.length_c   1.000
_cell.angle_alpha   90.00
_cell.angle_beta   90.00
_cell.angle_gamma   90.00
#
_symmetry.space_group_name_H-M   'P 1'
#
loop_
_entity.id
_entity.type
_entity.pdbx_description
1 polymer ?
#
loop_
_entity_poly.entity_id
_entity_poly.type
_entity_poly.pdbx_seq_one_letter_code
_entity_poly.pdbx_strand_id
1 'polypeptide(L)'
;MSNELSHDTIDLTRLRWRFVICAASFYVNVITWGFISSTGIFEDSFRTTYELSSFKSTLPGSIQIATMSILSVFASILTIKYGVRWTTISGAFISTIGSILAAIIGDYWAFCLFYGFLVGTGETLMLV
;
A
#
# COMPACT_ATOMS: atom_id res chain seq x y z
N MET A 1 -19.76 -35.27 26.07
CA MET A 1 -18.28 -35.22 26.13
C MET A 1 -17.63 -35.07 24.76
N SER A 2 -18.05 -35.78 23.69
CA SER A 2 -17.51 -35.54 22.33
C SER A 2 -17.99 -34.23 21.66
N ASN A 3 -19.21 -33.77 21.95
CA ASN A 3 -19.77 -32.53 21.37
C ASN A 3 -19.15 -31.23 21.93
N GLU A 4 -18.70 -31.24 23.19
CA GLU A 4 -18.08 -30.05 23.82
C GLU A 4 -16.64 -29.86 23.34
N LEU A 5 -15.88 -30.94 23.19
CA LEU A 5 -14.53 -30.94 22.63
C LEU A 5 -14.49 -30.45 21.17
N SER A 6 -15.55 -30.75 20.40
CA SER A 6 -15.70 -30.22 19.03
C SER A 6 -15.96 -28.72 19.02
N HIS A 7 -16.70 -28.17 19.99
CA HIS A 7 -17.02 -26.74 20.03
C HIS A 7 -15.78 -25.93 20.43
N ASP A 8 -15.04 -26.37 21.44
CA ASP A 8 -13.81 -25.70 21.90
C ASP A 8 -12.70 -25.69 20.84
N THR A 9 -12.55 -26.78 20.07
CA THR A 9 -11.54 -26.86 19.00
C THR A 9 -11.85 -25.94 17.83
N ILE A 10 -13.14 -25.74 17.50
CA ILE A 10 -13.58 -24.79 16.48
C ILE A 10 -13.30 -23.35 16.93
N ASP A 11 -13.57 -23.02 18.20
CA ASP A 11 -13.31 -21.69 18.76
C ASP A 11 -11.82 -21.36 18.82
N LEU A 12 -10.98 -22.30 19.27
CA LEU A 12 -9.52 -22.15 19.25
C LEU A 12 -8.97 -21.98 17.84
N THR A 13 -9.52 -22.71 16.86
CA THR A 13 -9.11 -22.56 15.46
C THR A 13 -9.47 -21.16 14.94
N ARG A 14 -10.70 -20.69 15.19
CA ARG A 14 -11.14 -19.32 14.81
C ARG A 14 -10.29 -18.24 15.47
N LEU A 15 -9.94 -18.39 16.75
CA LEU A 15 -9.05 -17.47 17.46
C LEU A 15 -7.67 -17.38 16.78
N ARG A 16 -7.06 -18.53 16.45
CA ARG A 16 -5.76 -18.58 15.76
C ARG A 16 -5.80 -17.88 14.40
N TRP A 17 -6.85 -18.12 13.60
CA TRP A 17 -7.01 -17.45 12.30
C TRP A 17 -7.17 -15.92 12.43
N ARG A 18 -7.88 -15.45 13.47
CA ARG A 18 -8.04 -14.00 13.72
C ARG A 18 -6.69 -13.33 14.00
N PHE A 19 -5.82 -13.95 14.80
CA PHE A 19 -4.48 -13.42 15.04
C PHE A 19 -3.62 -13.37 13.77
N VAL A 20 -3.72 -14.39 12.91
CA VAL A 20 -3.01 -14.40 11.63
C VAL A 20 -3.46 -13.25 10.73
N ILE A 21 -4.78 -13.01 10.65
CA ILE A 21 -5.33 -11.90 9.87
C ILE A 21 -4.90 -10.55 10.46
N CYS A 22 -4.98 -10.38 11.78
CA CYS A 22 -4.51 -9.16 12.45
C CYS A 22 -3.03 -8.88 12.20
N ALA A 23 -2.17 -9.90 12.30
CA ALA A 23 -0.74 -9.77 12.04
C ALA A 23 -0.46 -9.39 10.57
N ALA A 24 -1.19 -9.99 9.62
CA ALA A 24 -1.09 -9.66 8.21
C ALA A 24 -1.54 -8.21 7.93
N SER A 25 -2.68 -7.79 8.47
CA SER A 25 -3.17 -6.41 8.32
C SER A 25 -2.22 -5.39 8.93
N PHE A 26 -1.64 -5.70 10.10
CA PHE A 26 -0.62 -4.85 10.72
C PHE A 26 0.62 -4.72 9.82
N TYR A 27 1.10 -5.84 9.27
CA TYR A 27 2.27 -5.84 8.39
C TYR A 27 2.05 -5.02 7.12
N VAL A 28 0.88 -5.15 6.47
CA VAL A 28 0.52 -4.33 5.31
C VAL A 28 0.52 -2.84 5.66
N ASN A 29 -0.09 -2.47 6.79
CA ASN A 29 -0.10 -1.07 7.23
C ASN A 29 1.32 -0.53 7.49
N VAL A 30 2.18 -1.30 8.15
CA VAL A 30 3.57 -0.93 8.40
C VAL A 30 4.33 -0.72 7.10
N ILE A 31 4.17 -1.61 6.12
CA ILE A 31 4.82 -1.46 4.80
C ILE A 31 4.33 -0.19 4.11
N THR A 32 3.01 0.02 4.02
CA THR A 32 2.45 1.16 3.29
C THR A 32 2.91 2.49 3.88
N TRP A 33 2.81 2.66 5.20
CA TRP A 33 3.31 3.88 5.84
C TRP A 33 4.84 4.01 5.79
N GLY A 34 5.56 2.88 5.87
CA GLY A 34 7.01 2.83 5.69
C GLY A 34 7.44 3.30 4.29
N PHE A 35 6.69 2.90 3.26
CA PHE A 35 6.97 3.27 1.87
C PHE A 35 6.79 4.78 1.63
N ILE A 36 5.71 5.35 2.16
CA ILE A 36 5.48 6.81 2.13
C ILE A 36 6.63 7.54 2.84
N SER A 37 7.02 7.09 4.04
CA SER A 37 8.10 7.73 4.82
C SER A 37 9.47 7.67 4.11
N SER A 38 9.69 6.64 3.29
CA SER A 38 10.94 6.46 2.55
C SER A 38 11.18 7.58 1.53
N THR A 39 10.13 8.21 1.01
CA THR A 39 10.26 9.36 0.10
C THR A 39 10.98 10.55 0.72
N GLY A 40 10.87 10.73 2.04
CA GLY A 40 11.59 11.78 2.76
C GLY A 40 13.10 11.56 2.78
N ILE A 41 13.54 10.30 2.76
CA ILE A 41 14.97 9.94 2.69
C ILE A 41 15.54 10.25 1.30
N PHE A 42 14.75 10.02 0.25
CA PHE A 42 15.18 10.25 -1.13
C PHE A 42 15.14 11.73 -1.55
N GLU A 43 14.55 12.61 -0.75
CA GLU A 43 14.39 14.03 -1.08
C GLU A 43 15.73 14.70 -1.40
N ASP A 44 16.75 14.53 -0.55
CA ASP A 44 18.07 15.13 -0.75
C ASP A 44 18.81 14.52 -1.96
N SER A 45 18.63 13.22 -2.21
CA SER A 45 19.18 12.56 -3.41
C SER A 45 18.53 13.09 -4.69
N PHE A 46 17.23 13.38 -4.68
CA PHE A 46 16.56 13.99 -5.84
C PHE A 46 17.01 15.42 -6.10
N ARG A 47 17.22 16.21 -5.03
CA ARG A 47 17.72 17.59 -5.16
C ARG A 47 19.11 17.65 -5.78
N THR A 48 20.00 16.76 -5.35
CA THR A 48 21.39 16.72 -5.84
C THR A 48 21.51 16.11 -7.24
N THR A 49 20.73 15.08 -7.56
CA THR A 49 20.81 14.37 -8.86
C THR A 49 20.14 15.14 -10.00
N TYR A 50 19.01 15.82 -9.71
CA TYR A 50 18.21 16.50 -10.73
C TYR A 50 18.25 18.04 -10.63
N GLU A 51 19.10 18.58 -9.75
CA GLU A 51 19.22 20.03 -9.47
C GLU A 51 17.87 20.72 -9.17
N LEU A 52 17.01 20.01 -8.42
CA LEU A 52 15.63 20.44 -8.15
C LEU A 52 15.52 21.32 -6.91
N SER A 53 14.52 22.21 -6.91
CA SER A 53 14.09 22.95 -5.72
C SER A 53 13.52 22.00 -4.66
N SER A 54 13.67 22.35 -3.38
CA SER A 54 13.12 21.60 -2.23
C SER A 54 11.63 21.30 -2.36
N PHE A 55 10.86 22.21 -2.96
CA PHE A 55 9.44 21.96 -3.19
C PHE A 55 9.21 20.85 -4.22
N LYS A 56 10.05 20.78 -5.25
CA LYS A 56 9.87 19.77 -6.29
C LYS A 56 10.19 18.39 -5.74
N SER A 57 11.28 18.22 -4.97
CA SER A 57 11.72 16.93 -4.43
C SER A 57 10.72 16.24 -3.49
N THR A 58 9.80 16.97 -2.87
CA THR A 58 8.74 16.43 -2.01
C THR A 58 7.46 16.04 -2.76
N LEU A 59 7.36 16.36 -4.06
CA LEU A 59 6.20 16.03 -4.88
C LEU A 59 5.85 14.53 -4.90
N PRO A 60 6.80 13.58 -5.02
CA PRO A 60 6.45 12.17 -5.13
C PRO A 60 5.65 11.67 -3.93
N GLY A 61 6.12 11.94 -2.71
CA GLY A 61 5.42 11.56 -1.47
C GLY A 61 4.10 12.31 -1.28
N SER A 62 4.05 13.59 -1.66
CA SER A 62 2.82 14.39 -1.58
C SER A 62 1.74 13.88 -2.53
N ILE A 63 2.12 13.55 -3.78
CA ILE A 63 1.22 12.99 -4.79
C ILE A 63 0.73 11.60 -4.35
N GLN A 64 1.61 10.79 -3.74
CA GLN A 64 1.24 9.49 -3.19
C GLN A 64 0.14 9.63 -2.14
N ILE A 65 0.33 10.47 -1.13
CA ILE A 65 -0.67 10.70 -0.06
C ILE A 65 -1.98 11.29 -0.63
N ALA A 66 -1.87 12.25 -1.56
CA ALA A 66 -3.04 12.85 -2.20
C ALA A 66 -3.84 11.82 -3.00
N THR A 67 -3.16 10.99 -3.78
CA THR A 67 -3.75 9.88 -4.54
C THR A 67 -4.41 8.90 -3.59
N MET A 68 -3.73 8.53 -2.51
CA MET A 68 -4.28 7.58 -1.55
C MET A 68 -5.57 8.08 -0.91
N SER A 69 -5.60 9.37 -0.57
CA SER A 69 -6.75 10.04 0.05
C SER A 69 -7.95 10.07 -0.90
N ILE A 70 -7.74 10.46 -2.17
CA ILE A 70 -8.81 10.54 -3.17
C ILE A 70 -9.34 9.16 -3.53
N LEU A 71 -8.45 8.18 -3.69
CA LEU A 71 -8.83 6.83 -4.11
C LEU A 71 -9.42 5.98 -2.98
N SER A 72 -9.30 6.40 -1.72
CA SER A 72 -9.81 5.64 -0.56
C SER A 72 -11.31 5.33 -0.67
N VAL A 73 -12.09 6.31 -1.15
CA VAL A 73 -13.54 6.17 -1.38
C VAL A 73 -13.80 5.13 -2.49
N PHE A 74 -13.04 5.19 -3.57
CA PHE A 74 -13.19 4.27 -4.70
C PHE A 74 -12.79 2.84 -4.32
N ALA A 75 -11.70 2.68 -3.57
CA ALA A 75 -11.26 1.37 -3.07
C ALA A 75 -12.32 0.76 -2.14
N SER A 76 -12.95 1.57 -1.28
CA SER A 76 -14.04 1.11 -0.41
C SER A 76 -15.22 0.52 -1.20
N ILE A 77 -15.64 1.19 -2.27
CA ILE A 77 -16.70 0.69 -3.17
C ILE A 77 -16.26 -0.60 -3.87
N LEU A 78 -14.99 -0.66 -4.30
CA LEU A 78 -14.45 -1.82 -5.01
C LEU A 78 -14.39 -3.06 -4.10
N THR A 79 -13.98 -2.88 -2.85
CA THR A 79 -13.95 -3.94 -1.82
C THR A 79 -15.34 -4.49 -1.51
N ILE A 80 -16.37 -3.65 -1.49
CA ILE A 80 -17.75 -4.12 -1.31
C ILE A 80 -18.19 -4.99 -2.49
N LYS A 81 -17.79 -4.65 -3.73
CA LYS A 81 -18.24 -5.34 -4.94
C LYS A 81 -17.46 -6.62 -5.26
N TYR A 82 -16.13 -6.61 -5.10
CA TYR A 82 -15.25 -7.72 -5.49
C TYR A 82 -14.69 -8.53 -4.31
N GLY A 83 -14.92 -8.04 -3.08
CA GLY A 83 -14.42 -8.63 -1.84
C GLY A 83 -12.97 -8.23 -1.54
N VAL A 84 -12.66 -8.17 -0.24
CA VAL A 84 -11.36 -7.72 0.28
C VAL A 84 -10.18 -8.49 -0.32
N ARG A 85 -10.31 -9.80 -0.51
CA ARG A 85 -9.20 -10.67 -0.90
C ARG A 85 -8.68 -10.35 -2.31
N TRP A 86 -9.58 -10.13 -3.27
CA TRP A 86 -9.21 -9.80 -4.64
C TRP A 86 -8.76 -8.34 -4.78
N THR A 87 -9.34 -7.43 -4.00
CA THR A 87 -8.91 -6.03 -3.97
C THR A 87 -7.48 -5.92 -3.44
N THR A 88 -7.14 -6.58 -2.33
CA THR A 88 -5.78 -6.55 -1.78
C THR A 88 -4.76 -7.18 -2.74
N ILE A 89 -5.09 -8.32 -3.38
CA ILE A 89 -4.17 -8.96 -4.32
C ILE A 89 -3.93 -8.06 -5.55
N SER A 90 -4.98 -7.47 -6.12
CA SER A 90 -4.82 -6.57 -7.27
C SER A 90 -4.03 -5.31 -6.91
N GLY A 91 -4.27 -4.73 -5.72
CA GLY A 91 -3.48 -3.64 -5.18
C GLY A 91 -1.99 -3.99 -5.07
N ALA A 92 -1.66 -5.18 -4.56
CA ALA A 92 -0.29 -5.68 -4.43
C ALA A 92 0.44 -5.73 -5.78
N PHE A 93 -0.22 -6.28 -6.81
CA PHE A 93 0.34 -6.32 -8.15
C PHE A 93 0.55 -4.92 -8.74
N ILE A 94 -0.44 -4.04 -8.61
CA ILE A 94 -0.35 -2.66 -9.12
C ILE A 94 0.79 -1.90 -8.45
N SER A 95 0.90 -1.98 -7.12
CA SER A 95 1.97 -1.35 -6.35
C SER A 95 3.35 -1.91 -6.71
N THR A 96 3.47 -3.23 -6.88
CA THR A 96 4.73 -3.87 -7.29
C THR A 96 5.16 -3.43 -8.69
N ILE A 97 4.23 -3.43 -9.65
CA ILE A 97 4.50 -2.99 -11.02
C ILE A 97 4.89 -1.51 -11.03
N GLY A 98 4.16 -0.66 -10.31
CA GLY A 98 4.49 0.77 -10.21
C GLY A 98 5.86 1.02 -9.60
N SER A 99 6.23 0.25 -8.58
CA SER A 99 7.55 0.35 -7.93
C SER A 99 8.68 -0.09 -8.86
N ILE A 100 8.50 -1.18 -9.62
CA ILE A 100 9.48 -1.65 -10.61
C ILE A 100 9.63 -0.62 -11.74
N LEU A 101 8.52 -0.09 -12.26
CA LEU A 101 8.56 0.94 -13.30
C LEU A 101 9.26 2.22 -12.81
N ALA A 102 8.98 2.63 -11.57
CA ALA A 102 9.64 3.78 -10.97
C ALA A 102 11.16 3.55 -10.82
N ALA A 103 11.61 2.31 -10.55
CA ALA A 103 13.03 2.00 -10.39
C ALA A 103 13.84 2.02 -11.70
N ILE A 104 13.20 1.74 -12.84
CA ILE A 104 13.88 1.72 -14.16
C ILE A 104 13.81 3.06 -14.91
N ILE A 105 12.92 3.95 -14.50
CA ILE A 105 12.71 5.25 -15.15
C ILE A 105 13.72 6.26 -14.62
N GLY A 106 14.49 6.87 -15.55
CA GLY A 106 15.43 7.94 -15.25
C GLY A 106 14.86 9.36 -15.37
N ASP A 107 13.57 9.50 -15.70
CA ASP A 107 12.90 10.80 -15.77
C ASP A 107 12.14 11.11 -14.49
N TYR A 108 12.36 12.30 -13.94
CA TYR A 108 11.80 12.73 -12.66
C TYR A 108 10.27 12.82 -12.68
N TRP A 109 9.68 13.32 -13.77
CA TRP A 109 8.24 13.50 -13.86
C TRP A 109 7.52 12.17 -14.06
N ALA A 110 8.10 11.29 -14.87
CA ALA A 110 7.62 9.92 -14.99
C ALA A 110 7.74 9.18 -13.66
N PHE A 111 8.83 9.34 -12.91
CA PHE A 111 8.93 8.80 -11.53
C PHE A 111 7.80 9.31 -10.64
N CYS A 112 7.53 10.61 -10.61
CA CYS A 112 6.42 11.19 -9.84
C CYS A 112 5.06 10.58 -10.22
N LEU A 113 4.84 10.28 -11.50
CA LEU A 113 3.59 9.66 -11.97
C LEU A 113 3.49 8.20 -11.55
N PHE A 114 4.51 7.38 -11.82
CA PHE A 114 4.46 5.95 -11.49
C PHE A 114 4.51 5.71 -9.98
N TYR A 115 5.40 6.41 -9.29
CA TYR A 115 5.53 6.30 -7.84
C TYR A 115 4.36 6.97 -7.11
N GLY A 116 4.02 8.22 -7.45
CA GLY A 116 2.95 8.94 -6.76
C GLY A 116 1.57 8.39 -7.09
N PHE A 117 1.24 8.23 -8.36
CA PHE A 117 -0.09 7.80 -8.77
C PHE A 117 -0.22 6.27 -8.75
N LEU A 118 0.60 5.53 -9.50
CA LEU A 118 0.39 4.10 -9.67
C LEU A 118 0.62 3.31 -8.37
N VAL A 119 1.71 3.58 -7.64
CA VAL A 119 1.94 2.95 -6.33
C VAL A 119 0.89 3.41 -5.32
N GLY A 120 0.58 4.71 -5.26
CA GLY A 120 -0.49 5.24 -4.39
C GLY A 120 -1.85 4.59 -4.63
N THR A 121 -2.22 4.31 -5.89
CA THR A 121 -3.46 3.58 -6.21
C THR A 121 -3.42 2.15 -5.67
N GLY A 122 -2.31 1.43 -5.85
CA GLY A 122 -2.16 0.05 -5.41
C GLY A 122 -2.15 -0.09 -3.89
N GLU A 123 -1.49 0.83 -3.19
CA GLU A 123 -1.45 0.84 -1.73
C GLU A 123 -2.81 1.13 -1.11
N THR A 124 -3.58 2.08 -1.65
CA THR A 124 -4.94 2.34 -1.17
C THR A 124 -5.88 1.15 -1.34
N LEU A 125 -5.74 0.39 -2.42
CA LEU A 125 -6.50 -0.85 -2.63
C LEU A 125 -6.12 -1.94 -1.61
N MET A 126 -4.89 -1.95 -1.13
CA MET A 126 -4.45 -2.89 -0.08
C MET A 126 -4.86 -2.48 1.33
N LEU A 127 -5.02 -1.18 1.58
CA LEU A 127 -5.26 -0.63 2.92
C LEU A 127 -6.74 -0.63 3.33
N VAL A 128 -7.66 -0.73 2.36
CA VAL A 128 -9.12 -0.78 2.58
C VAL A 128 -9.62 -2.13 3.08
#